data_AF-A0A6I4UJ36-F1
#
_entry.id   AF-A0A6I4UJ36-F1
#
_cell.length_a   1.000
_cell.length_b   1.000
_cell.length_c   1.000
_cell.angle_alpha   90.00
_cell.angle_beta   90.00
_cell.angle_gamma   90.00
#
_symmetry.space_group_name_H-M   'P 1'
#
loop_
_entity.id
_entity.type
_entity.pdbx_description
1 polymer ?
#
loop_
_entity_poly.entity_id
_entity_poly.type
_entity_poly.pdbx_seq_one_letter_code
_entity_poly.pdbx_strand_id
1 'polypeptide(L)'
;MIFATLLAPLLALQSAGEAVVAIKNDNPETWSVEYPRLIQTYVADYRRCLTVANRRIAGTADFERQHALDVTRCAETKAAAIAKSNADLAGAKTTLSPEQVNTLYDNIGKIHVARGRDLDQQFTARMTGAAAASDAYDAARPKGLVIELRDASVVKARTDATAPGATNEDKDSK
;
A
#
# COMPACT_ATOMS: atom_id res chain seq x y z
N MET A 1 -63.34 -22.87 4.34
CA MET A 1 -62.26 -22.24 3.56
C MET A 1 -61.93 -20.93 4.23
N ILE A 2 -60.73 -20.84 4.82
CA ILE A 2 -60.26 -19.72 5.63
C ILE A 2 -59.22 -18.99 4.79
N PHE A 3 -59.53 -17.78 4.32
CA PHE A 3 -58.52 -16.87 3.77
C PHE A 3 -58.26 -15.80 4.82
N ALA A 4 -57.14 -15.97 5.50
CA ALA A 4 -56.64 -15.05 6.52
C ALA A 4 -56.15 -13.76 5.86
N THR A 5 -56.65 -12.65 6.38
CA THR A 5 -56.15 -11.29 6.23
C THR A 5 -54.68 -11.21 6.68
N LEU A 6 -53.75 -11.02 5.74
CA LEU A 6 -52.39 -10.59 6.07
C LEU A 6 -52.29 -9.07 5.91
N LEU A 7 -52.54 -8.40 7.02
CA LEU A 7 -52.06 -7.04 7.28
C LEU A 7 -50.53 -7.02 7.14
N ALA A 8 -50.02 -6.06 6.38
CA ALA A 8 -48.66 -5.58 6.54
C ALA A 8 -48.47 -4.97 7.94
N PRO A 9 -47.28 -5.13 8.53
CA PRO A 9 -46.66 -4.05 9.27
C PRO A 9 -45.36 -3.65 8.56
N LEU A 10 -45.49 -2.61 7.73
CA LEU A 10 -44.40 -1.76 7.20
C LEU A 10 -43.79 -0.91 8.34
N LEU A 11 -43.40 -1.53 9.46
CA LEU A 11 -43.09 -0.84 10.72
C LEU A 11 -41.89 -1.43 11.48
N ALA A 12 -40.87 -1.91 10.78
CA ALA A 12 -39.63 -2.39 11.40
C ALA A 12 -38.33 -1.77 10.85
N LEU A 13 -38.41 -0.59 10.19
CA LEU A 13 -37.21 0.13 9.70
C LEU A 13 -37.00 1.52 10.34
N GLN A 14 -37.61 1.78 11.50
CA GLN A 14 -37.43 3.05 12.22
C GLN A 14 -37.17 2.81 13.70
N SER A 15 -36.00 2.27 14.05
CA SER A 15 -35.31 2.53 15.32
C SER A 15 -34.13 1.57 15.50
N ALA A 16 -33.01 1.89 14.87
CA ALA A 16 -31.71 1.56 15.45
C ALA A 16 -30.89 2.85 15.38
N GLY A 17 -30.78 3.52 16.53
CA GLY A 17 -29.76 4.54 16.71
C GLY A 17 -28.43 3.81 16.69
N GLU A 18 -27.76 3.81 15.55
CA GLU A 18 -26.36 3.43 15.47
C GLU A 18 -25.57 4.52 16.19
N ALA A 19 -25.15 4.22 17.42
CA ALA A 19 -24.03 4.91 18.03
C ALA A 19 -22.88 4.94 17.02
N VAL A 20 -22.11 6.02 16.96
CA VAL A 20 -20.85 6.01 16.20
C VAL A 20 -19.90 5.05 16.89
N VAL A 21 -20.03 3.77 16.54
CA VAL A 21 -19.11 2.73 16.95
C VAL A 21 -17.90 2.90 16.04
N ALA A 22 -16.80 3.36 16.61
CA ALA A 22 -15.51 3.07 16.00
C ALA A 22 -15.34 1.55 16.09
N ILE A 23 -15.78 0.83 15.06
CA ILE A 23 -15.59 -0.62 14.98
C ILE A 23 -14.08 -0.82 14.94
N LYS A 24 -13.52 -1.32 16.04
CA LYS A 24 -12.11 -1.72 16.11
C LYS A 24 -11.97 -2.97 15.25
N ASN A 25 -11.77 -2.76 13.96
CA ASN A 25 -11.50 -3.81 13.00
C ASN A 25 -9.99 -4.03 12.98
N ASP A 26 -9.50 -5.27 12.92
CA ASP A 26 -8.06 -5.53 13.05
C ASP A 26 -7.28 -5.15 11.77
N ASN A 27 -7.97 -4.73 10.70
CA ASN A 27 -7.38 -4.20 9.46
C ASN A 27 -7.64 -2.67 9.33
N PRO A 28 -6.62 -1.81 9.19
CA PRO A 28 -6.81 -0.37 8.96
C PRO A 28 -7.54 -0.02 7.65
N GLU A 29 -7.62 -0.94 6.68
CA GLU A 29 -8.41 -0.78 5.45
C GLU A 29 -9.92 -0.85 5.68
N THR A 30 -10.36 -1.52 6.75
CA THR A 30 -11.77 -1.69 7.10
C THR A 30 -12.22 -0.72 8.20
N TRP A 31 -11.36 0.23 8.60
CA TRP A 31 -11.75 1.33 9.49
C TRP A 31 -12.63 2.31 8.71
N SER A 32 -13.92 2.03 8.65
CA SER A 32 -14.94 3.00 8.27
C SER A 32 -15.35 3.82 9.50
N VAL A 33 -15.66 5.09 9.28
CA VAL A 33 -16.33 5.91 10.30
C VAL A 33 -17.66 6.32 9.73
N GLU A 34 -18.70 6.05 10.50
CA GLU A 34 -20.07 6.41 10.18
C GLU A 34 -20.38 7.79 10.76
N TYR A 35 -21.11 8.58 9.99
CA TYR A 35 -21.51 9.93 10.37
C TYR A 35 -22.73 10.38 9.58
N PRO A 36 -23.52 11.33 10.11
CA PRO A 36 -24.67 11.88 9.40
C PRO A 36 -24.28 12.47 8.05
N ARG A 37 -25.12 12.24 7.03
CA ARG A 37 -24.91 12.77 5.68
C ARG A 37 -24.74 14.29 5.64
N LEU A 38 -25.38 15.01 6.57
CA LEU A 38 -25.33 16.47 6.67
C LEU A 38 -23.90 17.02 6.78
N ILE A 39 -23.01 16.32 7.48
CA ILE A 39 -21.62 16.76 7.70
C ILE A 39 -20.63 16.16 6.71
N GLN A 40 -21.11 15.43 5.70
CA GLN A 40 -20.28 14.72 4.74
C GLN A 40 -19.27 15.64 4.03
N THR A 41 -19.69 16.86 3.66
CA THR A 41 -18.83 17.83 2.98
C THR A 41 -17.66 18.26 3.87
N TYR A 42 -17.90 18.54 5.15
CA TYR A 42 -16.86 18.94 6.10
C TYR A 42 -15.86 17.81 6.37
N VAL A 43 -16.35 16.58 6.48
CA VAL A 43 -15.49 15.39 6.58
C VAL A 43 -14.65 15.22 5.31
N ALA A 44 -15.24 15.43 4.14
CA ALA A 44 -14.54 15.33 2.86
C ALA A 44 -13.43 16.40 2.72
N ASP A 45 -13.68 17.63 3.18
CA ASP A 45 -12.69 18.71 3.18
C ASP A 45 -11.49 18.38 4.07
N TYR A 46 -11.74 17.88 5.28
CA TYR A 46 -10.66 17.45 6.16
C TYR A 46 -9.85 16.29 5.55
N ARG A 47 -10.54 15.26 5.02
CA ARG A 47 -9.87 14.14 4.33
C ARG A 47 -9.05 14.61 3.13
N ARG A 48 -9.55 15.59 2.36
CA ARG A 48 -8.81 16.18 1.24
C ARG A 48 -7.55 16.88 1.71
N CYS A 49 -7.61 17.63 2.82
CA CYS A 49 -6.42 18.23 3.39
C CYS A 49 -5.35 17.16 3.69
N LEU A 50 -5.75 16.05 4.32
CA LEU A 50 -4.84 14.94 4.65
C LEU A 50 -4.19 14.29 3.42
N THR A 51 -4.89 14.23 2.28
CA THR A 51 -4.40 13.53 1.07
C THR A 51 -3.63 14.42 0.08
N VAL A 52 -3.74 15.75 0.15
CA VAL A 52 -3.14 16.68 -0.83
C VAL A 52 -1.59 16.75 -0.77
N ALA A 53 -0.93 16.14 0.21
CA ALA A 53 0.51 16.25 0.36
C ALA A 53 1.32 15.36 -0.61
N ASN A 54 2.38 15.95 -1.17
CA ASN A 54 3.42 15.21 -1.89
C ASN A 54 4.12 14.24 -0.92
N ARG A 55 3.95 12.95 -1.14
CA ARG A 55 4.66 11.90 -0.39
C ARG A 55 6.11 11.85 -0.88
N ARG A 56 7.06 11.82 0.05
CA ARG A 56 8.48 11.59 -0.27
C ARG A 56 8.71 10.09 -0.25
N ILE A 57 9.23 9.54 -1.34
CA ILE A 57 9.63 8.13 -1.41
C ILE A 57 11.15 8.11 -1.41
N ALA A 58 11.76 7.81 -0.26
CA ALA A 58 13.20 7.83 -0.07
C ALA A 58 13.82 6.42 0.10
N GLY A 59 13.09 5.36 -0.27
CA GLY A 59 13.52 3.98 -0.04
C GLY A 59 13.51 3.55 1.43
N THR A 60 12.84 4.32 2.29
CA THR A 60 12.67 4.06 3.71
C THR A 60 11.19 3.96 4.07
N ALA A 61 10.86 3.11 5.04
CA ALA A 61 9.53 3.03 5.64
C ALA A 61 9.31 4.23 6.57
N ASP A 62 8.84 5.36 6.04
CA ASP A 62 8.56 6.58 6.79
C ASP A 62 7.16 7.18 6.52
N PHE A 63 6.25 6.40 5.94
CA PHE A 63 4.90 6.85 5.61
C PHE A 63 4.07 7.16 6.85
N GLU A 64 4.17 6.40 7.96
CA GLU A 64 3.47 6.70 9.21
C GLU A 64 3.81 8.11 9.71
N ARG A 65 5.11 8.44 9.71
CA ARG A 65 5.61 9.76 10.10
C ARG A 65 5.09 10.85 9.17
N GLN A 66 5.12 10.63 7.84
CA GLN A 66 4.60 11.59 6.88
C GLN A 66 3.08 11.82 7.08
N HIS A 67 2.31 10.77 7.37
CA HIS A 67 0.88 10.89 7.65
C HIS A 67 0.61 11.58 8.98
N ALA A 68 1.43 11.36 10.01
CA ALA A 68 1.34 12.09 11.28
C ALA A 68 1.56 13.60 11.10
N LEU A 69 2.50 14.00 10.23
CA LEU A 69 2.73 15.41 9.90
C LEU A 69 1.54 16.04 9.17
N ASP A 70 0.81 15.27 8.35
CA ASP A 70 -0.42 15.77 7.72
C ASP A 70 -1.48 16.15 8.75
N VAL A 71 -1.63 15.36 9.82
CA VAL A 71 -2.60 15.64 10.89
C VAL A 71 -2.29 16.98 11.55
N THR A 72 -1.02 17.26 11.83
CA THR A 72 -0.59 18.55 12.37
C THR A 72 -0.82 19.70 11.39
N ARG A 73 -0.45 19.52 10.12
CA ARG A 73 -0.65 20.53 9.07
C ARG A 73 -2.13 20.87 8.87
N CYS A 74 -3.01 19.89 9.00
CA CYS A 74 -4.45 20.03 8.78
C CYS A 74 -5.24 20.39 10.04
N ALA A 75 -4.58 20.79 11.14
CA ALA A 75 -5.24 21.09 12.41
C ALA A 75 -6.27 22.22 12.31
N GLU A 76 -6.00 23.27 11.54
CA GLU A 76 -6.94 24.38 11.32
C GLU A 76 -8.16 23.92 10.51
N THR A 77 -7.94 23.16 9.43
CA THR A 77 -9.03 22.57 8.63
C THR A 77 -9.91 21.66 9.49
N LYS A 78 -9.30 20.86 10.37
CA LYS A 78 -10.01 20.03 11.34
C LYS A 78 -10.89 20.87 12.27
N ALA A 79 -10.33 21.90 12.89
CA ALA A 79 -11.06 22.77 13.80
C ALA A 79 -12.24 23.47 13.11
N ALA A 80 -12.03 23.98 11.89
CA ALA A 80 -13.09 24.59 11.10
C ALA A 80 -14.19 23.59 10.70
N ALA A 81 -13.82 22.37 10.34
CA ALA A 81 -14.75 21.31 9.98
C ALA A 81 -15.60 20.86 11.18
N ILE A 82 -15.00 20.74 12.37
CA ILE A 82 -15.70 20.47 13.63
C ILE A 82 -16.71 21.56 13.92
N ALA A 83 -16.29 22.83 13.88
CA ALA A 83 -17.17 23.96 14.19
C ALA A 83 -18.39 24.00 13.26
N LYS A 84 -18.19 23.85 11.96
CA LYS A 84 -19.27 23.81 10.96
C LYS A 84 -20.16 22.57 11.11
N SER A 85 -19.56 21.42 11.40
CA SER A 85 -20.31 20.19 11.67
C SER A 85 -21.24 20.36 12.87
N ASN A 86 -20.74 20.93 13.97
CA ASN A 86 -21.55 21.17 15.17
C ASN A 86 -22.64 22.22 14.93
N ALA A 87 -22.35 23.26 14.14
CA ALA A 87 -23.34 24.27 13.78
C ALA A 87 -24.50 23.67 12.96
N ASP A 88 -24.19 22.84 11.96
CA ASP A 88 -25.22 22.26 11.09
C ASP A 88 -25.98 21.10 11.76
N LEU A 89 -25.33 20.37 12.67
CA LEU A 89 -26.01 19.35 13.47
C LEU A 89 -26.86 19.95 14.59
N ALA A 90 -26.72 21.24 14.90
CA ALA A 90 -27.56 21.92 15.87
C ALA A 90 -29.03 21.93 15.40
N GLY A 91 -29.90 21.25 16.15
CA GLY A 91 -31.31 21.12 15.80
C GLY A 91 -31.62 20.04 14.75
N ALA A 92 -30.60 19.34 14.23
CA ALA A 92 -30.81 18.15 13.42
C ALA A 92 -31.30 16.98 14.28
N LYS A 93 -32.12 16.09 13.71
CA LYS A 93 -32.52 14.83 14.35
C LYS A 93 -31.38 13.81 14.32
N THR A 94 -30.31 14.10 15.06
CA THR A 94 -29.13 13.24 15.20
C THR A 94 -28.85 12.99 16.68
N THR A 95 -28.24 11.84 16.98
CA THR A 95 -27.74 11.50 18.32
C THR A 95 -26.30 11.97 18.54
N LEU A 96 -25.66 12.55 17.52
CA LEU A 96 -24.26 12.92 17.56
C LEU A 96 -24.03 14.18 18.40
N SER A 97 -23.40 14.03 19.57
CA SER A 97 -23.03 15.16 20.43
C SER A 97 -21.82 15.92 19.87
N PRO A 98 -21.59 17.18 20.29
CA PRO A 98 -20.39 17.94 19.92
C PRO A 98 -19.08 17.23 20.26
N GLU A 99 -19.03 16.51 21.38
CA GLU A 99 -17.88 15.71 21.81
C GLU A 99 -17.68 14.49 20.90
N GLN A 100 -18.78 13.87 20.45
CA GLN A 100 -18.72 12.77 19.48
C GLN A 100 -18.27 13.25 18.10
N VAL A 101 -18.64 14.47 17.70
CA VAL A 101 -18.10 15.11 16.48
C VAL A 101 -16.58 15.31 16.62
N ASN A 102 -16.08 15.82 17.74
CA ASN A 102 -14.63 15.92 17.97
C ASN A 102 -13.94 14.55 17.82
N THR A 103 -14.51 13.53 18.46
CA THR A 103 -14.01 12.15 18.43
C THR A 103 -14.02 11.57 17.01
N LEU A 104 -15.04 11.87 16.20
CA LEU A 104 -15.12 11.49 14.79
C LEU A 104 -13.91 12.03 14.00
N TYR A 105 -13.59 13.32 14.13
CA TYR A 105 -12.46 13.91 13.43
C TYR A 105 -11.11 13.42 13.95
N ASP A 106 -10.98 13.15 15.25
CA ASP A 106 -9.81 12.47 15.82
C ASP A 106 -9.60 11.08 15.22
N ASN A 107 -10.68 10.29 15.11
CA ASN A 107 -10.62 8.95 14.55
C ASN A 107 -10.24 8.97 13.07
N ILE A 108 -10.75 9.93 12.29
CA ILE A 108 -10.31 10.11 10.89
C ILE A 108 -8.79 10.36 10.81
N GLY A 109 -8.24 11.19 11.71
CA GLY A 109 -6.80 11.41 11.78
C GLY A 109 -6.01 10.16 12.15
N LYS A 110 -6.49 9.38 13.13
CA LYS A 110 -5.86 8.10 13.53
C LYS A 110 -5.87 7.07 12.41
N ILE A 111 -6.99 6.97 11.68
CA ILE A 111 -7.12 6.10 10.49
C ILE A 111 -6.08 6.49 9.44
N HIS A 112 -5.92 7.78 9.18
CA HIS A 112 -4.94 8.29 8.22
C HIS A 112 -3.51 7.87 8.60
N VAL A 113 -3.12 8.02 9.87
CA VAL A 113 -1.80 7.60 10.36
C VAL A 113 -1.62 6.08 10.29
N ALA A 114 -2.64 5.32 10.67
CA ALA A 114 -2.62 3.85 10.61
C ALA A 114 -2.41 3.32 9.19
N ARG A 115 -2.98 3.99 8.17
CA ARG A 115 -2.73 3.66 6.76
C ARG A 115 -1.27 3.91 6.37
N GLY A 116 -0.64 4.97 6.88
CA GLY A 116 0.79 5.19 6.70
C GLY A 116 1.63 4.04 7.29
N ARG A 117 1.29 3.58 8.48
CA ARG A 117 1.95 2.44 9.14
C ARG A 117 1.78 1.13 8.37
N ASP A 118 0.61 0.89 7.79
CA ASP A 118 0.40 -0.27 6.93
C ASP A 118 1.30 -0.23 5.68
N LEU A 119 1.42 0.93 5.02
CA LEU A 119 2.34 1.11 3.91
C LEU A 119 3.80 0.84 4.31
N ASP A 120 4.21 1.26 5.50
CA ASP A 120 5.53 0.98 6.05
C ASP A 120 5.78 -0.52 6.26
N GLN A 121 4.77 -1.25 6.76
CA GLN A 121 4.85 -2.70 6.93
C GLN A 121 4.94 -3.41 5.57
N GLN A 122 4.11 -3.03 4.60
CA GLN A 122 4.16 -3.58 3.24
C GLN A 122 5.50 -3.29 2.56
N PHE A 123 6.03 -2.08 2.71
CA PHE A 123 7.34 -1.70 2.18
C PHE A 123 8.44 -2.59 2.78
N THR A 124 8.46 -2.71 4.11
CA THR A 124 9.44 -3.52 4.82
C THR A 124 9.36 -4.98 4.42
N ALA A 125 8.15 -5.55 4.33
CA ALA A 125 7.95 -6.93 3.90
C ALA A 125 8.48 -7.18 2.48
N ARG A 126 8.25 -6.25 1.55
CA ARG A 126 8.79 -6.33 0.18
C ARG A 126 10.31 -6.26 0.16
N MET A 127 10.92 -5.37 0.94
CA MET A 127 12.37 -5.24 1.02
C MET A 127 13.04 -6.49 1.61
N THR A 128 12.48 -7.05 2.68
CA THR A 128 12.97 -8.30 3.28
C THR A 128 12.84 -9.47 2.32
N GLY A 129 11.71 -9.58 1.61
CA GLY A 129 11.51 -10.62 0.60
C GLY A 129 12.48 -10.51 -0.58
N ALA A 130 12.76 -9.29 -1.04
CA ALA A 130 13.74 -9.05 -2.11
C ALA A 130 15.17 -9.42 -1.66
N ALA A 131 15.56 -9.07 -0.43
CA ALA A 131 16.85 -9.46 0.13
C ALA A 131 17.00 -10.99 0.20
N ALA A 132 15.99 -11.70 0.75
CA ALA A 132 16.01 -13.15 0.82
C ALA A 132 16.07 -13.83 -0.56
N ALA A 133 15.39 -13.28 -1.56
CA ALA A 133 15.46 -13.76 -2.94
C ALA A 133 16.85 -13.55 -3.57
N SER A 134 17.48 -12.40 -3.29
CA SER A 134 18.86 -12.12 -3.71
C SER A 134 19.84 -13.10 -3.08
N ASP A 135 19.73 -13.33 -1.77
CA ASP A 135 20.60 -14.26 -1.04
C ASP A 135 20.44 -15.69 -1.56
N ALA A 136 19.21 -16.12 -1.85
CA ALA A 136 18.93 -17.43 -2.42
C ALA A 136 19.52 -17.58 -3.84
N TYR A 137 19.42 -16.52 -4.66
CA TYR A 137 20.03 -16.50 -5.98
C TYR A 137 21.56 -16.61 -5.90
N ASP A 138 22.21 -15.83 -5.03
CA ASP A 138 23.66 -15.85 -4.86
C ASP A 138 24.17 -17.18 -4.27
N ALA A 139 23.38 -17.81 -3.40
CA ALA A 139 23.67 -19.14 -2.87
C ALA A 139 23.52 -20.26 -3.91
N ALA A 140 22.49 -20.17 -4.76
CA ALA A 140 22.21 -21.16 -5.81
C ALA A 140 23.04 -20.95 -7.08
N ARG A 141 23.63 -19.76 -7.26
CA ARG A 141 24.49 -19.48 -8.41
C ARG A 141 25.70 -20.42 -8.38
N PRO A 142 26.00 -21.13 -9.48
CA PRO A 142 27.18 -21.98 -9.55
C PRO A 142 28.44 -21.14 -9.32
N LYS A 143 29.08 -21.35 -8.16
CA LYS A 143 30.37 -20.75 -7.82
C LYS A 143 31.46 -21.50 -8.59
N GLY A 144 31.66 -21.11 -9.85
CA GLY A 144 32.74 -21.66 -10.68
C GLY A 144 32.38 -21.84 -12.14
N LEU A 145 32.48 -20.76 -12.91
CA LEU A 145 33.29 -20.79 -14.12
C LEU A 145 33.82 -19.37 -14.34
N VAL A 146 34.78 -18.97 -13.50
CA VAL A 146 35.79 -18.03 -13.96
C VAL A 146 36.55 -18.82 -15.01
N ILE A 147 36.13 -18.71 -16.28
CA ILE A 147 37.04 -19.01 -17.38
C ILE A 147 38.12 -17.94 -17.20
N GLU A 148 39.18 -18.28 -16.49
CA GLU A 148 40.42 -17.53 -16.57
C GLU A 148 40.77 -17.52 -18.06
N LEU A 149 40.46 -16.41 -18.73
CA LEU A 149 40.90 -16.09 -20.09
C LEU A 149 42.44 -15.92 -20.16
N ARG A 150 43.19 -16.63 -19.32
CA ARG A 150 44.66 -16.64 -19.31
C ARG A 150 45.26 -17.64 -20.30
N ASP A 151 44.50 -18.60 -20.83
CA ASP A 151 45.05 -19.63 -21.72
C ASP A 151 44.44 -19.69 -23.13
N ALA A 152 43.58 -18.74 -23.51
CA ALA A 152 43.10 -18.67 -24.91
C ALA A 152 44.20 -18.29 -25.93
N SER A 153 45.39 -17.88 -25.47
CA SER A 153 46.55 -17.60 -26.33
C SER A 153 47.44 -18.82 -26.61
N VAL A 154 47.33 -19.90 -25.83
CA VAL A 154 48.24 -21.07 -25.96
C VAL A 154 47.73 -22.07 -27.01
N VAL A 155 46.42 -22.13 -27.26
CA VAL A 155 45.83 -23.08 -28.22
C VAL A 155 46.09 -22.68 -29.68
N LYS A 156 46.42 -21.41 -29.97
CA LYS A 156 46.70 -20.98 -31.35
C LYS A 156 48.15 -21.24 -31.82
N ALA A 157 49.10 -21.46 -30.90
CA ALA A 157 50.51 -21.65 -31.27
C ALA A 157 50.88 -23.09 -31.66
N ARG A 158 50.05 -24.10 -31.32
CA ARG A 158 50.35 -25.52 -31.66
C ARG A 158 49.65 -26.02 -32.93
N THR A 159 48.61 -25.34 -33.39
CA THR A 159 47.89 -25.74 -34.61
C THR A 159 48.58 -25.26 -35.88
N ASP A 160 49.40 -24.20 -35.81
CA ASP A 160 50.16 -23.69 -36.97
C ASP A 160 51.51 -24.40 -37.16
N ALA A 161 51.98 -25.17 -36.17
CA ALA A 161 53.26 -25.89 -36.23
C ALA A 161 53.14 -27.36 -36.68
N THR A 162 51.94 -27.89 -36.89
CA THR A 162 51.73 -29.34 -37.13
C THR A 162 50.74 -29.68 -38.24
N ALA A 163 50.59 -28.85 -39.27
CA ALA A 163 49.95 -29.27 -40.51
C ALA A 163 51.00 -29.92 -41.45
N PRO A 164 51.00 -31.25 -41.66
CA PRO A 164 51.78 -31.84 -42.74
C PRO A 164 51.07 -31.53 -44.05
N GLY A 165 51.68 -30.66 -44.86
CA GLY A 165 51.30 -30.50 -46.27
C GLY A 165 51.52 -31.82 -47.00
N ALA A 166 50.43 -32.39 -47.51
CA ALA A 166 50.41 -33.59 -48.31
C ALA A 166 51.10 -33.36 -49.66
N THR A 167 52.06 -34.22 -50.01
CA THR A 167 52.35 -34.58 -51.40
C THR A 167 52.77 -36.04 -51.46
N ASN A 168 51.86 -36.91 -51.89
CA ASN A 168 52.17 -38.19 -52.51
C ASN A 168 51.34 -38.26 -53.80
N GLU A 169 52.01 -38.23 -54.94
CA GLU A 169 52.00 -39.33 -55.92
C GLU A 169 52.64 -38.89 -57.25
N ASP A 170 53.89 -39.31 -57.38
CA ASP A 170 54.56 -39.90 -58.54
C ASP A 170 53.64 -40.35 -59.72
N LYS A 171 53.87 -39.84 -60.95
CA LYS A 171 54.48 -40.60 -62.07
C LYS A 171 54.36 -39.93 -63.46
N ASP A 172 55.56 -39.80 -64.06
CA ASP A 172 55.98 -40.04 -65.45
C ASP A 172 55.42 -39.22 -66.64
N SER A 173 56.33 -38.51 -67.31
CA SER A 173 56.60 -38.63 -68.76
C SER A 173 57.81 -37.77 -69.15
N LYS A 174 58.95 -38.36 -69.51
CA LYS A 174 59.36 -38.64 -70.92
C LYS A 174 58.23 -38.87 -71.93
#